data_AF-A0A9P8AJ17-F1
#
_entry.id   AF-A0A9P8AJ17-F1
#
_cell.length_a   1.000
_cell.length_b   1.000
_cell.length_c   1.000
_cell.angle_alpha   90.00
_cell.angle_beta   90.00
_cell.angle_gamma   90.00
#
_symmetry.space_group_name_H-M   'P 1'
#
loop_
_entity.id
_entity.type
_entity.pdbx_description
1 polymer ?
#
loop_
_entity_poly.entity_id
_entity_poly.type
_entity_poly.pdbx_seq_one_letter_code
_entity_poly.pdbx_strand_id
1 'polypeptide(L)'
;MLREKYWKVTKYAKPIDENIYKAGDSAEGIKIPLKKKLVPDYKYEAMFFKYQNRGLYGGLERKLSKTCSESGNKNLRAHRPNIVRASLWSETLGRLIKTKVSTKVLKTIDREGGLDNYLTKDKPARTKTMGLKGWKLKYEILKQQELNALPKVEKDGELKQVYHIHPDGKQVIVGRTRLLKELYSFASRDTYTPLAWDKFLREHTVLTMEELVNRLEHYKYDFTPITA
;
A
#
# COMPACT_ATOMS: atom_id res chain seq x y z
N MET A 1 -18.29 -12.25 19.85
CA MET A 1 -17.38 -11.16 19.44
C MET A 1 -16.60 -10.56 20.63
N LEU A 2 -15.82 -11.36 21.39
CA LEU A 2 -15.14 -10.90 22.63
C LEU A 2 -13.59 -10.80 22.53
N ARG A 3 -13.01 -11.14 21.38
CA ARG A 3 -11.54 -11.18 21.18
C ARG A 3 -10.90 -9.82 20.87
N GLU A 4 -11.73 -8.80 20.70
CA GLU A 4 -11.28 -7.48 20.29
C GLU A 4 -10.65 -6.73 21.47
N LYS A 5 -11.27 -6.72 22.65
CA LYS A 5 -10.80 -5.99 23.84
C LYS A 5 -9.34 -6.24 24.29
N TYR A 6 -8.69 -7.33 23.87
CA TYR A 6 -7.34 -7.72 24.31
C TYR A 6 -6.18 -6.95 23.64
N TRP A 7 -6.39 -6.37 22.47
CA TRP A 7 -5.34 -5.63 21.76
C TRP A 7 -5.41 -4.13 22.05
N LYS A 8 -4.62 -3.66 23.03
CA LYS A 8 -4.61 -2.25 23.49
C LYS A 8 -4.50 -1.19 22.37
N VAL A 9 -3.81 -1.53 21.29
CA VAL A 9 -3.53 -0.66 20.12
C VAL A 9 -4.77 -0.07 19.48
N THR A 10 -5.84 -0.84 19.42
CA THR A 10 -7.07 -0.44 18.74
C THR A 10 -7.96 0.47 19.58
N LYS A 11 -7.79 0.49 20.91
CA LYS A 11 -8.59 1.30 21.82
C LYS A 11 -8.40 2.78 21.49
N TYR A 12 -7.22 3.11 20.97
CA TYR A 12 -6.82 4.44 20.54
C TYR A 12 -6.46 4.45 19.05
N ALA A 13 -7.17 3.66 18.22
CA ALA A 13 -7.04 3.76 16.78
C ALA A 13 -7.64 5.08 16.28
N LYS A 14 -7.03 5.66 15.24
CA LYS A 14 -7.57 6.82 14.55
C LYS A 14 -8.88 6.43 13.85
N PRO A 15 -9.98 7.16 14.06
CA PRO A 15 -11.22 6.91 13.33
C PRO A 15 -11.00 7.16 11.84
N ILE A 16 -11.62 6.32 11.01
CA ILE A 16 -11.59 6.43 9.55
C ILE A 16 -12.97 6.88 9.09
N ASP A 17 -12.99 7.74 8.10
CA ASP A 17 -14.22 8.08 7.37
C ASP A 17 -14.61 6.88 6.50
N GLU A 18 -15.73 6.25 6.82
CA GLU A 18 -16.27 5.09 6.11
C GLU A 18 -17.29 5.49 5.03
N ASN A 19 -17.51 6.79 4.81
CA ASN A 19 -18.43 7.28 3.79
C ASN A 19 -17.99 6.85 2.38
N ILE A 20 -18.89 6.19 1.66
CA ILE A 20 -18.69 5.74 0.29
C ILE A 20 -19.36 6.74 -0.65
N TYR A 21 -18.56 7.57 -1.30
CA TYR A 21 -19.02 8.54 -2.30
C TYR A 21 -19.26 7.86 -3.65
N LYS A 22 -20.37 8.20 -4.30
CA LYS A 22 -20.74 7.74 -5.65
C LYS A 22 -20.57 8.88 -6.66
N ALA A 23 -20.42 8.52 -7.93
CA ALA A 23 -20.38 9.51 -9.00
C ALA A 23 -21.72 10.26 -9.07
N GLY A 24 -21.67 11.59 -9.03
CA GLY A 24 -22.86 12.46 -9.01
C GLY A 24 -23.22 13.02 -7.63
N ASP A 25 -22.63 12.52 -6.55
CA ASP A 25 -22.83 13.10 -5.21
C ASP A 25 -22.29 14.53 -5.13
N SER A 26 -22.97 15.39 -4.36
CA SER A 26 -22.53 16.78 -4.15
C SER A 26 -21.25 16.83 -3.31
N ALA A 27 -20.29 17.66 -3.75
CA ALA A 27 -19.03 17.92 -3.05
C ALA A 27 -19.11 19.10 -2.06
N GLU A 28 -20.30 19.67 -1.84
CA GLU A 28 -20.48 20.84 -0.98
C GLU A 28 -20.02 20.57 0.46
N GLY A 29 -19.18 21.47 0.99
CA GLY A 29 -18.64 21.36 2.36
C GLY A 29 -17.56 20.28 2.56
N ILE A 30 -17.25 19.46 1.56
CA ILE A 30 -16.25 18.39 1.67
C ILE A 30 -14.87 18.89 1.22
N LYS A 31 -13.87 18.74 2.08
CA LYS A 31 -12.48 19.08 1.76
C LYS A 31 -11.78 17.94 1.01
N ILE A 32 -11.73 18.04 -0.32
CA ILE A 32 -11.08 17.05 -1.18
C ILE A 32 -9.55 17.24 -1.14
N PRO A 33 -8.75 16.18 -0.87
CA PRO A 33 -7.30 16.29 -0.88
C PRO A 33 -6.76 16.48 -2.30
N LEU A 34 -5.76 17.35 -2.45
CA LEU A 34 -5.10 17.63 -3.74
C LEU A 34 -4.41 16.40 -4.35
N LYS A 35 -3.89 15.51 -3.51
CA LYS A 35 -3.17 14.30 -3.93
C LYS A 35 -3.96 13.06 -3.57
N LYS A 36 -4.04 12.11 -4.51
CA LYS A 36 -4.63 10.79 -4.28
C LYS A 36 -3.82 9.98 -3.27
N LYS A 37 -4.50 9.12 -2.52
CA LYS A 37 -3.86 8.16 -1.61
C LYS A 37 -3.16 7.08 -2.42
N LEU A 38 -1.89 6.80 -2.11
CA LEU A 38 -1.09 5.76 -2.79
C LEU A 38 -1.28 4.37 -2.18
N VAL A 39 -1.64 4.32 -0.90
CA VAL A 39 -1.81 3.11 -0.10
C VAL A 39 -3.20 3.19 0.53
N PRO A 40 -3.95 2.08 0.65
CA PRO A 40 -5.23 2.06 1.33
C PRO A 40 -5.10 2.50 2.80
N ASP A 41 -6.17 3.08 3.34
CA ASP A 41 -6.19 3.52 4.74
C ASP A 41 -6.02 2.33 5.69
N TYR A 42 -5.25 2.54 6.75
CA TYR A 42 -4.99 1.50 7.74
C TYR A 42 -5.94 1.62 8.93
N LYS A 43 -6.83 0.63 9.09
CA LYS A 43 -7.87 0.60 10.15
C LYS A 43 -7.36 0.82 11.58
N TYR A 44 -6.12 0.44 11.87
CA TYR A 44 -5.58 0.45 13.22
C TYR A 44 -4.41 1.44 13.40
N GLU A 45 -4.45 2.58 12.69
CA GLU A 45 -3.44 3.63 12.87
C GLU A 45 -3.44 4.14 14.32
N ALA A 46 -2.30 4.05 15.02
CA ALA A 46 -2.24 4.35 16.44
C ALA A 46 -2.27 5.86 16.72
N MET A 47 -3.19 6.32 17.56
CA MET A 47 -3.23 7.70 18.07
C MET A 47 -2.41 7.86 19.36
N PHE A 48 -2.43 6.82 20.20
CA PHE A 48 -1.56 6.70 21.37
C PHE A 48 -0.19 6.14 20.97
N PHE A 49 0.88 6.62 21.60
CA PHE A 49 2.27 6.21 21.33
C PHE A 49 2.61 6.17 19.81
N LYS A 50 2.35 7.30 19.11
CA LYS A 50 2.53 7.51 17.65
C LYS A 50 3.88 7.07 17.06
N TYR A 51 4.89 6.82 17.89
CA TYR A 51 6.16 6.20 17.52
C TYR A 51 5.97 4.82 16.86
N GLN A 52 4.94 4.07 17.22
CA GLN A 52 4.64 2.77 16.60
C GLN A 52 4.38 2.89 15.10
N ASN A 53 3.72 3.97 14.65
CA ASN A 53 3.40 4.17 13.24
C ASN A 53 4.67 4.32 12.36
N ARG A 54 5.83 4.62 12.96
CA ARG A 54 7.12 4.80 12.26
C ARG A 54 7.92 3.51 12.10
N GLY A 55 7.46 2.38 12.64
CA GLY A 55 8.22 1.12 12.65
C GLY A 55 7.36 -0.12 12.88
N LEU A 56 8.01 -1.24 13.22
CA LEU A 56 7.39 -2.54 13.48
C LEU A 56 7.47 -2.85 14.98
N TYR A 57 6.44 -2.44 15.71
CA TYR A 57 6.41 -2.52 17.18
C TYR A 57 5.62 -3.73 17.68
N GLY A 58 4.88 -4.43 16.82
CA GLY A 58 4.10 -5.61 17.22
C GLY A 58 3.02 -5.27 18.24
N GLY A 59 2.46 -4.05 18.14
CA GLY A 59 1.49 -3.51 19.09
C GLY A 59 2.02 -3.23 20.50
N LEU A 60 3.35 -3.22 20.70
CA LEU A 60 3.95 -2.89 21.99
C LEU A 60 3.97 -1.37 22.23
N GLU A 61 3.24 -0.93 23.25
CA GLU A 61 3.14 0.46 23.66
C GLU A 61 3.96 0.77 24.92
N ARG A 62 4.17 2.05 25.17
CA ARG A 62 4.68 2.51 26.47
C ARG A 62 3.62 2.26 27.54
N LYS A 63 4.00 1.57 28.62
CA LYS A 63 3.13 1.38 29.81
C LYS A 63 3.49 2.41 30.88
N LEU A 64 2.51 2.83 31.65
CA LEU A 64 2.71 3.64 32.85
C LEU A 64 2.49 2.76 34.07
N SER A 65 3.35 2.89 35.08
CA SER A 65 3.17 2.29 36.40
C SER A 65 3.53 3.31 37.48
N LYS A 66 3.28 2.96 38.75
CA LYS A 66 3.78 3.70 39.89
C LYS A 66 4.91 2.90 40.54
N THR A 67 6.02 3.55 40.90
CA THR A 67 7.03 3.03 41.81
C THR A 67 6.65 3.49 43.22
N CYS A 68 6.68 2.58 44.20
CA CYS A 68 6.42 2.90 45.60
C CYS A 68 7.75 2.92 46.36
N SER A 69 7.98 3.95 47.17
CA SER A 69 9.06 3.91 48.17
C SER A 69 8.66 2.99 49.33
N GLU A 70 9.65 2.65 50.17
CA GLU A 70 9.41 1.92 51.42
C GLU A 70 8.40 2.65 52.32
N SER A 71 8.49 3.98 52.40
CA SER A 71 7.53 4.84 53.11
C SER A 71 6.16 4.98 52.42
N GLY A 72 5.90 4.26 51.32
CA GLY A 72 4.61 4.28 50.62
C GLY A 72 4.39 5.41 49.61
N ASN A 73 5.38 6.27 49.35
CA ASN A 73 5.26 7.36 48.38
C ASN A 73 5.23 6.83 46.95
N LYS A 74 4.20 7.21 46.17
CA LYS A 74 3.96 6.66 44.82
C LYS A 74 4.36 7.65 43.72
N ASN A 75 5.39 7.30 42.94
CA ASN A 75 5.88 8.09 41.82
C ASN A 75 5.55 7.46 40.47
N LEU A 76 5.11 8.24 39.49
CA LEU A 76 4.81 7.73 38.14
C LEU A 76 6.10 7.38 37.39
N ARG A 77 6.10 6.22 36.74
CA ARG A 77 7.19 5.73 35.87
C ARG A 77 6.62 5.26 34.55
N ALA A 78 7.39 5.45 33.47
CA ALA A 78 7.06 4.94 32.16
C ALA A 78 7.99 3.80 31.72
N HIS A 79 7.41 2.71 31.25
CA HIS A 79 8.11 1.53 30.70
C HIS A 79 8.02 1.55 29.18
N ARG A 80 9.16 1.70 28.50
CA ARG A 80 9.23 1.68 27.03
C ARG A 80 9.58 0.27 26.54
N PRO A 81 9.06 -0.16 25.37
CA PRO A 81 9.51 -1.41 24.77
C PRO A 81 10.96 -1.28 24.28
N ASN A 82 11.67 -2.40 24.24
CA ASN A 82 13.02 -2.45 23.66
C ASN A 82 12.94 -2.35 22.13
N ILE A 83 13.36 -1.21 21.60
CA ILE A 83 13.28 -0.87 20.17
C ILE A 83 14.69 -0.68 19.65
N VAL A 84 15.01 -1.36 18.56
CA VAL A 84 16.29 -1.26 17.86
C VAL A 84 16.09 -0.79 16.43
N ARG A 85 17.11 -0.15 15.84
CA ARG A 85 17.13 0.13 14.40
C ARG A 85 17.70 -1.10 13.71
N ALA A 86 16.92 -1.73 12.84
CA ALA A 86 17.33 -2.92 12.10
C ALA A 86 17.20 -2.67 10.59
N SER A 87 18.08 -3.31 9.83
CA SER A 87 18.01 -3.42 8.38
C SER A 87 17.54 -4.84 8.06
N LEU A 88 16.36 -4.97 7.47
CA LEU A 88 15.76 -6.26 7.16
C LEU A 88 15.70 -6.44 5.64
N TRP A 89 16.15 -7.58 5.13
CA TRP A 89 16.03 -7.90 3.70
C TRP A 89 14.57 -8.25 3.37
N SER A 90 14.09 -7.73 2.24
CA SER A 90 12.82 -8.13 1.63
C SER A 90 13.15 -8.79 0.30
N GLU A 91 12.82 -10.07 0.19
CA GLU A 91 13.08 -10.88 -1.00
C GLU A 91 12.22 -10.39 -2.17
N THR A 92 10.95 -10.10 -1.89
CA THR A 92 9.98 -9.64 -2.89
C THR A 92 10.40 -8.30 -3.49
N LEU A 93 10.87 -7.37 -2.66
CA LEU A 93 11.24 -6.02 -3.09
C LEU A 93 12.73 -5.91 -3.52
N GLY A 94 13.53 -6.95 -3.29
CA GLY A 94 14.96 -6.98 -3.63
C GLY A 94 15.80 -5.89 -2.94
N ARG A 95 15.42 -5.44 -1.74
CA ARG A 95 16.12 -4.34 -1.04
C ARG A 95 16.10 -4.45 0.49
N LEU A 96 17.08 -3.81 1.12
CA LEU A 96 17.13 -3.64 2.58
C LEU A 96 16.16 -2.56 3.06
N ILE A 97 15.27 -2.93 3.97
CA ILE A 97 14.34 -2.02 4.64
C ILE A 97 14.89 -1.62 6.01
N LYS A 98 15.29 -0.35 6.13
CA LYS A 98 15.72 0.24 7.40
C LYS A 98 14.50 0.67 8.20
N THR A 99 14.32 0.10 9.40
CA THR A 99 13.18 0.46 10.26
C THR A 99 13.45 0.27 11.74
N LYS A 100 12.66 0.93 12.58
CA LYS A 100 12.65 0.67 14.03
C LYS A 100 11.83 -0.58 14.28
N VAL A 101 12.40 -1.56 14.95
CA VAL A 101 11.76 -2.85 15.23
C VAL A 101 11.87 -3.14 16.72
N SER A 102 10.82 -3.65 17.33
CA SER A 102 10.93 -4.18 18.69
C SER A 102 11.69 -5.51 18.68
N THR A 103 12.46 -5.80 19.73
CA THR A 103 13.21 -7.08 19.80
C THR A 103 12.30 -8.31 19.73
N LYS A 104 11.07 -8.23 20.26
CA LYS A 104 10.05 -9.28 20.13
C LYS A 104 9.63 -9.53 18.68
N VAL A 105 9.48 -8.45 17.90
CA VAL A 105 9.14 -8.55 16.49
C VAL A 105 10.32 -9.12 15.69
N LEU A 106 11.56 -8.72 15.99
CA LEU A 106 12.75 -9.33 15.35
C LEU A 106 12.77 -10.84 15.52
N LYS A 107 12.57 -11.35 16.74
CA LYS A 107 12.44 -12.79 16.99
C LYS A 107 11.30 -13.45 16.22
N THR A 108 10.22 -12.72 15.99
CA THR A 108 9.05 -13.24 15.24
C THR A 108 9.33 -13.29 13.74
N ILE A 109 10.04 -12.29 13.21
CA ILE A 109 10.48 -12.23 11.80
C ILE A 109 11.42 -13.39 11.50
N ASP A 110 12.39 -13.62 12.40
CA ASP A 110 13.33 -14.74 12.29
C ASP A 110 12.62 -16.09 12.30
N ARG A 111 11.71 -16.31 13.27
CA ARG A 111 10.88 -17.53 13.35
C ARG A 111 9.97 -17.74 12.13
N GLU A 112 9.53 -16.66 11.48
CA GLU A 112 8.68 -16.74 10.28
C GLU A 112 9.49 -16.79 8.98
N GLY A 113 10.82 -16.78 9.07
CA GLY A 113 11.72 -16.92 7.93
C GLY A 113 11.79 -15.68 7.05
N GLY A 114 11.60 -14.48 7.59
CA GLY A 114 11.79 -13.24 6.83
C GLY A 114 10.75 -12.14 7.09
N LEU A 115 11.06 -10.93 6.63
CA LEU A 115 10.18 -9.77 6.79
C LEU A 115 8.89 -9.91 5.96
N ASP A 116 9.00 -10.44 4.76
CA ASP A 116 7.87 -10.53 3.84
C ASP A 116 6.81 -11.49 4.40
N ASN A 117 7.22 -12.68 4.83
CA ASN A 117 6.37 -13.66 5.52
C ASN A 117 5.71 -13.06 6.77
N TYR A 118 6.44 -12.21 7.50
CA TYR A 118 5.87 -11.50 8.64
C TYR A 118 4.79 -10.50 8.21
N LEU A 119 4.93 -9.78 7.12
CA LEU A 119 3.95 -8.77 6.73
C LEU A 119 2.73 -9.39 6.03
N THR A 120 2.92 -10.42 5.20
CA THR A 120 1.86 -11.05 4.41
C THR A 120 0.99 -12.01 5.21
N LYS A 121 1.45 -12.48 6.39
CA LYS A 121 0.69 -13.42 7.24
C LYS A 121 -0.76 -12.99 7.46
N ASP A 122 -1.68 -13.83 7.00
CA ASP A 122 -3.11 -13.60 7.09
C ASP A 122 -3.65 -14.00 8.47
N LYS A 123 -3.35 -13.19 9.47
CA LYS A 123 -3.97 -13.28 10.79
C LYS A 123 -4.47 -11.90 11.22
N PRO A 124 -5.69 -11.79 11.77
CA PRO A 124 -6.22 -10.49 12.21
C PRO A 124 -5.33 -9.82 13.26
N ALA A 125 -4.68 -10.63 14.12
CA ALA A 125 -3.72 -10.14 15.09
C ALA A 125 -2.50 -9.48 14.44
N ARG A 126 -2.01 -9.99 13.29
CA ARG A 126 -0.89 -9.40 12.55
C ARG A 126 -1.30 -8.06 11.95
N THR A 127 -2.44 -8.02 11.26
CA THR A 127 -2.99 -6.78 10.70
C THR A 127 -3.20 -5.71 11.75
N LYS A 128 -3.60 -6.05 12.99
CA LYS A 128 -3.79 -5.08 14.07
C LYS A 128 -2.48 -4.54 14.68
N THR A 129 -1.39 -5.30 14.59
CA THR A 129 -0.15 -5.03 15.35
C THR A 129 1.04 -4.58 14.49
N MET A 130 0.95 -4.69 13.15
CA MET A 130 2.02 -4.31 12.23
C MET A 130 2.32 -2.80 12.21
N GLY A 131 1.31 -1.97 12.53
CA GLY A 131 1.42 -0.51 12.51
C GLY A 131 1.39 0.08 11.10
N LEU A 132 1.32 1.41 11.00
CA LEU A 132 1.16 2.11 9.71
C LEU A 132 2.29 1.83 8.72
N LYS A 133 3.56 1.83 9.17
CA LYS A 133 4.70 1.48 8.31
C LYS A 133 4.63 0.03 7.85
N GLY A 134 4.24 -0.90 8.72
CA GLY A 134 4.05 -2.30 8.35
C GLY A 134 2.95 -2.49 7.31
N TRP A 135 1.84 -1.75 7.44
CA TRP A 135 0.75 -1.76 6.46
C TRP A 135 1.19 -1.28 5.07
N LYS A 136 1.95 -0.17 5.02
CA LYS A 136 2.52 0.34 3.75
C LYS A 136 3.43 -0.69 3.09
N LEU A 137 4.33 -1.31 3.87
CA LEU A 137 5.22 -2.34 3.36
C LEU A 137 4.46 -3.59 2.91
N LYS A 138 3.42 -4.02 3.65
CA LYS A 138 2.55 -5.12 3.25
C LYS A 138 1.92 -4.83 1.88
N TYR A 139 1.38 -3.63 1.69
CA TYR A 139 0.79 -3.24 0.41
C TYR A 139 1.81 -3.23 -0.72
N GLU A 140 3.00 -2.66 -0.50
CA GLU A 140 4.10 -2.69 -1.48
C GLU A 140 4.50 -4.13 -1.87
N ILE A 141 4.62 -5.02 -0.89
CA ILE A 141 4.96 -6.44 -1.10
C ILE A 141 3.86 -7.14 -1.90
N LEU A 142 2.59 -6.99 -1.50
CA LEU A 142 1.46 -7.62 -2.21
C LEU A 142 1.39 -7.11 -3.66
N LYS A 143 1.56 -5.80 -3.88
CA LYS A 143 1.56 -5.24 -5.23
C LYS A 143 2.71 -5.77 -6.08
N GLN A 144 3.89 -5.95 -5.48
CA GLN A 144 5.03 -6.54 -6.16
C GLN A 144 4.84 -8.04 -6.41
N GLN A 145 4.19 -8.78 -5.51
CA GLN A 145 3.83 -10.19 -5.70
C GLN A 145 2.83 -10.36 -6.84
N GLU A 146 1.80 -9.50 -6.92
CA GLU A 146 0.87 -9.46 -8.05
C GLU A 146 1.60 -9.22 -9.37
N LEU A 147 2.56 -8.30 -9.40
CA LEU A 147 3.36 -8.02 -10.60
C LEU A 147 4.27 -9.21 -10.94
N ASN A 148 4.95 -9.79 -9.96
CA ASN A 148 5.86 -10.94 -10.16
C ASN A 148 5.11 -12.22 -10.56
N ALA A 149 3.83 -12.35 -10.21
CA ALA A 149 2.98 -13.46 -10.63
C ALA A 149 2.65 -13.42 -12.12
N LEU A 150 2.78 -12.26 -12.76
CA LEU A 150 2.64 -12.13 -14.21
C LEU A 150 3.92 -12.61 -14.91
N PRO A 151 3.79 -13.28 -16.07
CA PRO A 151 4.94 -13.84 -16.78
C PRO A 151 5.88 -12.75 -17.29
N LYS A 152 7.14 -13.11 -17.46
CA LYS A 152 8.11 -12.34 -18.24
C LYS A 152 8.14 -12.93 -19.63
N VAL A 153 8.07 -12.08 -20.66
CA VAL A 153 8.07 -12.51 -22.06
C VAL A 153 9.26 -11.89 -22.77
N GLU A 154 9.87 -12.67 -23.66
CA GLU A 154 10.94 -12.21 -24.52
C GLU A 154 10.36 -11.44 -25.70
N LYS A 155 10.84 -10.22 -25.91
CA LYS A 155 10.48 -9.41 -27.06
C LYS A 155 11.70 -8.62 -27.53
N ASP A 156 12.04 -8.77 -28.81
CA ASP A 156 13.22 -8.17 -29.43
C ASP A 156 14.54 -8.61 -28.75
N GLY A 157 14.59 -9.83 -28.21
CA GLY A 157 15.76 -10.37 -27.48
C GLY A 157 15.90 -9.89 -26.03
N GLU A 158 14.93 -9.12 -25.51
CA GLU A 158 14.91 -8.66 -24.12
C GLU A 158 13.76 -9.28 -23.33
N LEU A 159 14.03 -9.71 -22.10
CA LEU A 159 13.00 -10.18 -21.16
C LEU A 159 12.23 -8.99 -20.57
N LYS A 160 10.98 -8.79 -21.00
CA LYS A 160 10.10 -7.72 -20.55
C LYS A 160 9.04 -8.26 -19.57
N GLN A 161 8.76 -7.48 -18.52
CA GLN A 161 7.74 -7.81 -17.53
C GLN A 161 6.34 -7.48 -18.06
N VAL A 162 5.42 -8.45 -18.01
CA VAL A 162 4.01 -8.21 -18.33
C VAL A 162 3.34 -7.50 -17.15
N TYR A 163 2.56 -6.46 -17.44
CA TYR A 163 1.80 -5.66 -16.47
C TYR A 163 0.33 -6.07 -16.38
N HIS A 164 -0.23 -6.57 -17.48
CA HIS A 164 -1.63 -6.96 -17.57
C HIS A 164 -1.84 -7.96 -18.71
N ILE A 165 -2.67 -8.98 -18.48
CA ILE A 165 -3.12 -9.91 -19.49
C ILE A 165 -4.57 -9.55 -19.79
N HIS A 166 -4.84 -9.13 -21.03
CA HIS A 166 -6.20 -8.81 -21.49
C HIS A 166 -7.03 -10.10 -21.60
N PRO A 167 -8.37 -10.05 -21.45
CA PRO A 167 -9.23 -11.22 -21.69
C PRO A 167 -9.03 -11.89 -23.05
N ASP A 168 -8.63 -11.14 -24.09
CA ASP A 168 -8.30 -11.68 -25.42
C ASP A 168 -6.97 -12.45 -25.48
N GLY A 169 -6.24 -12.54 -24.36
CA GLY A 169 -4.92 -13.15 -24.28
C GLY A 169 -3.74 -12.23 -24.61
N LYS A 170 -4.00 -10.97 -24.98
CA LYS A 170 -2.94 -9.96 -25.25
C LYS A 170 -2.15 -9.67 -23.97
N GLN A 171 -0.82 -9.84 -24.03
CA GLN A 171 0.07 -9.63 -22.89
C GLN A 171 0.70 -8.25 -22.97
N VAL A 172 0.24 -7.31 -22.15
CA VAL A 172 0.72 -5.93 -22.15
C VAL A 172 2.04 -5.84 -21.40
N ILE A 173 3.12 -5.51 -22.12
CA ILE A 173 4.47 -5.36 -21.56
C ILE A 173 4.80 -3.94 -21.10
N VAL A 174 3.98 -2.96 -21.47
CA VAL A 174 4.20 -1.55 -21.13
C VAL A 174 3.42 -1.14 -19.89
N GLY A 175 3.98 -0.17 -19.15
CA GLY A 175 3.29 0.44 -18.01
C GLY A 175 2.13 1.33 -18.44
N ARG A 176 1.24 1.62 -17.48
CA ARG A 176 0.05 2.47 -17.66
C ARG A 176 0.33 3.83 -18.31
N THR A 177 1.43 4.48 -17.94
CA THR A 177 1.79 5.80 -18.47
C THR A 177 2.03 5.78 -19.97
N ARG A 178 2.62 4.70 -20.50
CA ARG A 178 2.83 4.51 -21.94
C ARG A 178 1.50 4.30 -22.65
N LEU A 179 0.61 3.44 -22.13
CA LEU A 179 -0.74 3.24 -22.70
C LEU A 179 -1.53 4.55 -22.77
N LEU A 180 -1.49 5.35 -21.71
CA LEU A 180 -2.16 6.66 -21.69
C LEU A 180 -1.59 7.60 -22.75
N LYS A 181 -0.27 7.58 -22.99
CA LYS A 181 0.38 8.39 -24.01
C LYS A 181 -0.03 7.98 -25.43
N GLU A 182 -0.09 6.68 -25.70
CA GLU A 182 -0.58 6.15 -26.98
C GLU A 182 -2.05 6.55 -27.18
N LEU A 183 -2.90 6.32 -26.18
CA LEU A 183 -4.33 6.64 -26.25
C LEU A 183 -4.57 8.15 -26.48
N TYR A 184 -3.78 9.01 -25.84
CA TYR A 184 -3.88 10.46 -26.05
C TYR A 184 -3.55 10.88 -27.49
N SER A 185 -2.63 10.19 -28.17
CA SER A 185 -2.32 10.51 -29.57
C SER A 185 -3.53 10.34 -30.49
N PHE A 186 -4.44 9.40 -30.16
CA PHE A 186 -5.71 9.21 -30.87
C PHE A 186 -6.79 10.16 -30.36
N ALA A 187 -6.99 10.21 -29.04
CA ALA A 187 -8.03 11.04 -28.43
C ALA A 187 -7.87 12.54 -28.77
N SER A 188 -6.63 13.03 -28.84
CA SER A 188 -6.36 14.42 -29.22
C SER A 188 -6.67 14.73 -30.68
N ARG A 189 -6.60 13.73 -31.58
CA ARG A 189 -6.93 13.89 -33.01
C ARG A 189 -8.43 13.81 -33.27
N ASP A 190 -9.14 13.01 -32.48
CA ASP A 190 -10.59 12.82 -32.61
C ASP A 190 -11.37 14.05 -32.09
N THR A 191 -10.78 14.80 -31.16
CA THR A 191 -11.43 15.98 -30.58
C THR A 191 -11.34 17.17 -31.54
N TYR A 192 -12.48 17.83 -31.82
CA TYR A 192 -12.52 19.05 -32.62
C TYR A 192 -11.68 20.20 -32.02
N THR A 193 -11.68 20.33 -30.69
CA THR A 193 -10.85 21.30 -29.98
C THR A 193 -9.55 20.66 -29.47
N PRO A 194 -8.42 21.38 -29.43
CA PRO A 194 -7.17 20.87 -28.88
C PRO A 194 -7.35 20.34 -27.44
N LEU A 195 -7.15 19.04 -27.26
CA LEU A 195 -7.23 18.39 -25.95
C LEU A 195 -5.90 18.54 -25.21
N ALA A 196 -5.90 19.21 -24.06
CA ALA A 196 -4.71 19.29 -23.21
C ALA A 196 -4.45 17.96 -22.47
N TRP A 197 -3.18 17.59 -22.31
CA TRP A 197 -2.75 16.37 -21.63
C TRP A 197 -3.31 16.24 -20.21
N ASP A 198 -3.32 17.32 -19.42
CA ASP A 198 -3.84 17.29 -18.05
C ASP A 198 -5.35 17.04 -18.00
N LYS A 199 -6.10 17.60 -18.96
CA LYS A 199 -7.55 17.38 -19.08
C LYS A 199 -7.81 15.91 -19.42
N PHE A 200 -7.10 15.38 -20.40
CA PHE A 200 -7.14 13.95 -20.77
C PHE A 200 -6.83 13.05 -19.57
N LEU A 201 -5.76 13.34 -18.83
CA LEU A 201 -5.37 12.54 -17.68
C LEU A 201 -6.44 12.52 -16.57
N ARG A 202 -7.13 13.64 -16.31
CA ARG A 202 -8.20 13.68 -15.29
C ARG A 202 -9.31 12.69 -15.60
N GLU A 203 -9.70 12.59 -16.87
CA GLU A 203 -10.76 11.68 -17.33
C GLU A 203 -10.28 10.22 -17.34
N HIS A 204 -9.06 9.97 -17.80
CA HIS A 204 -8.57 8.61 -18.04
C HIS A 204 -7.83 7.99 -16.85
N THR A 205 -7.56 8.75 -15.79
CA THR A 205 -6.87 8.23 -14.59
C THR A 205 -7.70 7.19 -13.84
N VAL A 206 -9.03 7.28 -13.90
CA VAL A 206 -9.94 6.37 -13.21
C VAL A 206 -10.01 4.99 -13.89
N LEU A 207 -9.71 4.93 -15.19
CA LEU A 207 -9.90 3.73 -15.99
C LEU A 207 -8.97 2.59 -15.58
N THR A 208 -9.39 1.34 -15.70
CA THR A 208 -8.51 0.18 -15.46
C THR A 208 -7.51 -0.01 -16.61
N MET A 209 -6.51 -0.89 -16.45
CA MET A 209 -5.59 -1.22 -17.56
C MET A 209 -6.34 -1.88 -18.72
N GLU A 210 -7.31 -2.73 -18.41
CA GLU A 210 -8.19 -3.40 -19.37
C GLU A 210 -9.01 -2.38 -20.18
N GLU A 211 -9.65 -1.43 -19.51
CA GLU A 211 -10.42 -0.36 -20.17
C GLU A 211 -9.55 0.52 -21.08
N LEU A 212 -8.27 0.74 -20.73
CA LEU A 212 -7.34 1.47 -21.60
C LEU A 212 -7.01 0.68 -22.86
N VAL A 213 -6.82 -0.64 -22.75
CA VAL A 213 -6.60 -1.52 -23.89
C VAL A 213 -7.84 -1.54 -24.78
N ASN A 214 -9.03 -1.74 -24.21
CA ASN A 214 -10.31 -1.69 -24.93
C ASN A 214 -10.51 -0.37 -25.70
N ARG A 215 -10.13 0.77 -25.10
CA ARG A 215 -10.20 2.07 -25.81
C ARG A 215 -9.21 2.14 -26.97
N LEU A 216 -8.00 1.61 -26.82
CA LEU A 216 -7.03 1.53 -27.92
C LEU A 216 -7.53 0.61 -29.04
N GLU A 217 -8.20 -0.49 -28.71
CA GLU A 217 -8.82 -1.39 -29.69
C GLU A 217 -9.94 -0.70 -30.47
N HIS A 218 -10.77 0.12 -29.80
CA HIS A 218 -11.79 0.92 -30.45
C HIS A 218 -11.19 1.84 -31.54
N TYR A 219 -10.03 2.43 -31.27
CA TYR A 219 -9.28 3.25 -32.24
C TYR A 219 -8.48 2.42 -33.26
N LYS A 220 -8.61 1.09 -33.27
CA LYS A 220 -7.87 0.16 -34.13
C LYS A 220 -6.35 0.35 -34.03
N TYR A 221 -5.86 0.57 -32.81
CA TYR A 221 -4.44 0.68 -32.56
C TYR A 221 -3.69 -0.62 -32.90
N ASP A 222 -2.51 -0.50 -33.48
CA ASP A 222 -1.60 -1.63 -33.66
C ASP A 222 -0.88 -1.95 -32.33
N PHE A 223 -1.20 -3.11 -31.74
CA PHE A 223 -0.68 -3.53 -30.45
C PHE A 223 0.76 -4.06 -30.50
N THR A 224 1.31 -4.30 -31.70
CA THR A 224 2.66 -4.85 -31.89
C THR A 224 3.74 -4.15 -31.05
N PRO A 225 3.74 -2.82 -30.84
CA PRO A 225 4.75 -2.17 -29.99
C PRO A 225 4.58 -2.41 -28.48
N ILE A 226 3.36 -2.66 -28.00
CA ILE A 226 3.02 -2.64 -26.56
C ILE A 226 2.67 -4.00 -25.97
N THR A 227 2.39 -5.00 -26.82
CA THR A 227 2.21 -6.39 -26.40
C THR A 227 3.46 -7.20 -26.65
N ALA A 228 3.59 -8.32 -25.94
CA ALA A 228 4.56 -9.34 -26.31
C ALA A 228 4.17 -10.06 -27.61
#